data_AF-A0A2E2U8Y6-F1
#
_entry.id   AF-A0A2E2U8Y6-F1
#
_cell.length_a   1.000
_cell.length_b   1.000
_cell.length_c   1.000
_cell.angle_alpha   90.00
_cell.angle_beta   90.00
_cell.angle_gamma   90.00
#
_symmetry.space_group_name_H-M   'P 1'
#
loop_
_entity.id
_entity.type
_entity.pdbx_description
1 polymer ?
#
loop_
_entity_poly.entity_id
_entity_poly.type
_entity_poly.pdbx_seq_one_letter_code
_entity_poly.pdbx_strand_id
1 'polypeptide(L)'
;MINLFSIFTFVAFLLAQNARAQFLDGLPPLVNSEENYGPLLEGYSYPRAPTPQNDSELELPMCEDIASEEPPFFVSDTYMQTATNRLGTQVNLEYENFRDLEDPSNNRLNRYIPRGSIVYTPPELMEIDDQPRRVPVKVLNVRTEVEETARNAGRVRGGDWFKSLFLRSGSRTRQVNEASRVEVGDVGYIDNNSLKPAGEFVFYLEKDSPVYSTPSGVPLNGKAIRPKMLDEENYLKRKCCFQVPNLEGAAENLTNGFQNPEDLLKEICFEFHLYDVFDENNELVAESQILDGLGCGLIGNLEAIPNALDPAISGINNILQQNRAAFSVLDEEFGVEDLEILMVDATVDGESVKEPTVRIPVNDRTNLGPFNTRVYSPDSENIDGRLHPMATCGFLRIAQAWQEICSDPGCQIQFGNAYVHDRWGPHTSHDSARCMDIRPFRLSELEDPDPEAHPDEDRGVHYLWHGPRVEPQNRRYDQEKTINFMSLLVRAGADVVIFGDAGAVNAVNAVRRDTQTTDPENYNPSAVQRDGSGLHHNHIHFCLDPERDQVQETCDGELLEDRQTRRQRQ
;
A
#
# COMPACT_ATOMS: atom_id res chain seq x y z
N MET A 1 46.22 23.43 -0.82
CA MET A 1 45.66 23.23 -2.17
C MET A 1 44.17 23.03 -1.98
N ILE A 2 43.38 24.07 -2.27
CA ILE A 2 41.92 23.98 -2.21
C ILE A 2 41.47 23.25 -3.47
N ASN A 3 40.67 22.20 -3.29
CA ASN A 3 40.30 21.25 -4.33
C ASN A 3 39.33 21.93 -5.31
N LEU A 4 39.80 22.24 -6.52
CA LEU A 4 39.03 22.93 -7.58
C LEU A 4 37.74 22.18 -7.94
N PHE A 5 37.68 20.87 -7.71
CA PHE A 5 36.50 20.04 -7.94
C PHE A 5 35.30 20.43 -7.08
N SER A 6 35.52 20.76 -5.79
CA SER A 6 34.44 21.14 -4.87
C SER A 6 33.84 22.52 -5.17
N ILE A 7 34.59 23.39 -5.85
CA ILE A 7 34.11 24.72 -6.26
C ILE A 7 33.20 24.59 -7.49
N PHE A 8 33.53 23.71 -8.44
CA PHE A 8 32.71 23.48 -9.63
C PHE A 8 31.35 22.84 -9.30
N THR A 9 31.30 21.87 -8.39
CA THR A 9 30.02 21.27 -7.96
C THR A 9 29.14 22.27 -7.21
N PHE A 10 29.73 23.16 -6.40
CA PHE A 10 29.01 24.19 -5.65
C PHE A 10 28.45 25.30 -6.56
N VAL A 11 29.19 25.66 -7.62
CA VAL A 11 28.72 26.64 -8.62
C VAL A 11 27.61 26.07 -9.51
N ALA A 12 27.71 24.79 -9.92
CA ALA A 12 26.63 24.11 -10.64
C ALA A 12 25.35 24.00 -9.79
N PHE A 13 25.49 23.71 -8.49
CA PHE A 13 24.37 23.68 -7.54
C PHE A 13 23.72 25.05 -7.33
N LEU A 14 24.51 26.12 -7.22
CA LEU A 14 24.02 27.50 -7.12
C LEU A 14 23.34 28.00 -8.40
N LEU A 15 23.82 27.59 -9.57
CA LEU A 15 23.19 27.92 -10.86
C LEU A 15 21.85 27.18 -11.04
N ALA A 16 21.77 25.92 -10.62
CA ALA A 16 20.53 25.15 -10.61
C ALA A 16 19.49 25.74 -9.62
N GLN A 17 19.92 26.25 -8.46
CA GLN A 17 19.01 26.93 -7.52
C GLN A 17 18.55 28.30 -8.02
N ASN A 18 19.39 29.07 -8.71
CA ASN A 18 18.99 30.37 -9.27
C ASN A 18 18.04 30.23 -10.49
N ALA A 19 18.19 29.18 -11.31
CA ALA A 19 17.22 28.87 -12.35
C ALA A 19 15.84 28.49 -11.77
N ARG A 20 15.83 27.87 -10.58
CA ARG A 20 14.61 27.49 -9.83
C ARG A 20 13.82 28.70 -9.31
N ALA A 21 14.50 29.79 -8.94
CA ALA A 21 13.85 31.01 -8.42
C ALA A 21 13.12 31.85 -9.49
N GLN A 22 13.39 31.61 -10.79
CA GLN A 22 12.70 32.32 -11.88
C GLN A 22 11.46 31.59 -12.40
N PHE A 23 11.25 30.33 -12.02
CA PHE A 23 10.13 29.50 -12.48
C PHE A 23 8.91 29.51 -11.54
N LEU A 24 9.06 30.04 -10.32
CA LEU A 24 8.01 30.06 -9.30
C LEU A 24 7.93 31.46 -8.67
N ASP A 25 7.15 32.36 -9.28
CA ASP A 25 6.47 33.44 -8.55
C ASP A 25 5.27 33.96 -9.34
N GLY A 26 4.10 33.42 -9.02
CA GLY A 26 2.83 34.11 -9.17
C GLY A 26 2.68 35.09 -8.00
N LEU A 27 2.74 36.39 -8.30
CA LEU A 27 2.57 37.47 -7.32
C LEU A 27 1.18 37.42 -6.65
N PRO A 28 1.06 37.51 -5.30
CA PRO A 28 -0.15 37.98 -4.65
C PRO A 28 -0.14 39.52 -4.47
N PRO A 29 -1.31 40.17 -4.31
CA PRO A 29 -1.42 41.63 -4.37
C PRO A 29 -0.93 42.30 -3.07
N LEU A 30 -0.25 43.43 -3.24
CA LEU A 30 0.22 44.31 -2.16
C LEU A 30 -0.96 44.91 -1.39
N VAL A 31 -1.00 44.61 -0.08
CA VAL A 31 -1.80 45.34 0.91
C VAL A 31 -0.93 46.47 1.50
N ASN A 32 -1.50 47.68 1.50
CA ASN A 32 -0.89 48.88 2.04
C ASN A 32 -0.58 48.78 3.54
N SER A 33 0.64 49.18 3.93
CA SER A 33 0.89 49.74 5.25
C SER A 33 1.86 50.91 5.15
N GLU A 34 1.33 52.12 5.28
CA GLU A 34 2.09 53.28 5.72
C GLU A 34 2.57 53.01 7.15
N GLU A 35 3.86 53.20 7.44
CA GLU A 35 4.25 53.98 8.63
C GLU A 35 5.74 54.36 8.63
N ASN A 36 5.92 55.66 8.90
CA ASN A 36 7.13 56.43 9.18
C ASN A 36 8.24 55.72 9.99
N TYR A 37 9.49 55.85 9.54
CA TYR A 37 10.59 56.38 10.36
C TYR A 37 11.61 57.11 9.47
N GLY A 38 11.88 58.36 9.82
CA GLY A 38 12.91 59.21 9.21
C GLY A 38 14.30 59.01 9.82
N PRO A 39 15.23 59.95 9.58
CA PRO A 39 16.43 59.70 8.79
C PRO A 39 17.71 59.71 9.62
N LEU A 40 18.79 59.12 9.11
CA LEU A 40 20.19 59.52 9.38
C LEU A 40 21.14 58.66 8.53
N LEU A 41 21.78 59.27 7.53
CA LEU A 41 23.24 59.31 7.34
C LEU A 41 23.55 59.74 5.90
N GLU A 42 24.07 60.97 5.81
CA GLU A 42 24.72 61.50 4.64
C GLU A 42 26.05 60.79 4.37
N GLY A 43 26.35 60.61 3.08
CA GLY A 43 27.71 60.77 2.58
C GLY A 43 28.50 59.48 2.38
N TYR A 44 28.25 58.77 1.26
CA TYR A 44 29.31 58.15 0.45
C TYR A 44 28.84 58.05 -1.01
N SER A 45 29.52 58.76 -1.90
CA SER A 45 29.36 58.62 -3.35
C SER A 45 30.24 57.48 -3.84
N TYR A 46 29.62 56.34 -4.16
CA TYR A 46 30.29 55.29 -4.92
C TYR A 46 30.23 55.62 -6.42
N PRO A 47 31.31 55.37 -7.19
CA PRO A 47 31.24 55.48 -8.64
C PRO A 47 30.21 54.48 -9.18
N ARG A 48 29.34 54.94 -10.09
CA ARG A 48 28.43 54.07 -10.86
C ARG A 48 29.25 52.96 -11.50
N ALA A 49 28.97 51.71 -11.12
CA ALA A 49 29.38 50.56 -11.92
C ALA A 49 28.78 50.71 -13.32
N PRO A 50 29.53 50.38 -14.39
CA PRO A 50 28.97 50.34 -15.73
C PRO A 50 27.81 49.34 -15.74
N THR A 51 26.65 49.80 -16.20
CA THR A 51 25.50 48.94 -16.51
C THR A 51 25.98 47.85 -17.47
N PRO A 52 25.80 46.55 -17.16
CA PRO A 52 26.01 45.50 -18.15
C PRO A 52 24.91 45.67 -19.20
N GLN A 53 25.27 46.26 -20.35
CA GLN A 53 24.51 46.11 -21.58
C GLN A 53 24.99 44.81 -22.24
N ASN A 54 24.27 43.74 -21.96
CA ASN A 54 23.92 42.69 -22.91
C ASN A 54 23.02 41.72 -22.16
N ASP A 55 21.72 41.89 -22.35
CA ASP A 55 20.75 40.83 -22.18
C ASP A 55 21.08 39.78 -23.26
N SER A 56 22.06 38.93 -22.97
CA SER A 56 22.14 37.63 -23.63
C SER A 56 20.90 36.89 -23.14
N GLU A 57 19.81 36.94 -23.92
CA GLU A 57 18.67 36.04 -23.77
C GLU A 57 19.26 34.62 -23.75
N LEU A 58 19.38 34.03 -22.56
CA LEU A 58 19.60 32.60 -22.46
C LEU A 58 18.36 31.97 -23.09
N GLU A 59 18.55 31.30 -24.22
CA GLU A 59 17.49 30.52 -24.85
C GLU A 59 16.91 29.57 -23.80
N LEU A 60 15.59 29.60 -23.64
CA LEU A 60 14.87 28.73 -22.72
C LEU A 60 15.21 27.27 -23.06
N PRO A 61 15.34 26.38 -22.06
CA PRO A 61 15.63 24.98 -22.31
C PRO A 61 14.64 24.37 -23.28
N MET A 62 15.16 23.63 -24.26
CA MET A 62 14.32 22.80 -25.11
C MET A 62 14.04 21.50 -24.35
N CYS A 63 12.77 21.27 -24.01
CA CYS A 63 12.31 20.03 -23.40
C CYS A 63 11.46 19.24 -24.38
N GLU A 64 11.72 17.94 -24.49
CA GLU A 64 10.92 17.00 -25.29
C GLU A 64 10.63 15.74 -24.47
N ASP A 65 9.48 15.12 -24.73
CA ASP A 65 9.11 13.85 -24.11
C ASP A 65 9.64 12.70 -24.99
N ILE A 66 10.30 11.73 -24.35
CA ILE A 66 10.98 10.59 -25.00
C ILE A 66 10.56 9.27 -24.36
N ALA A 67 10.63 8.19 -25.13
CA ALA A 67 10.41 6.83 -24.66
C ALA A 67 11.72 6.22 -24.11
N SER A 68 11.62 5.41 -23.06
CA SER A 68 12.77 4.74 -22.45
C SER A 68 12.37 3.41 -21.83
N GLU A 69 13.07 2.32 -22.14
CA GLU A 69 12.91 1.03 -21.44
C GLU A 69 13.48 1.05 -20.01
N GLU A 70 14.31 2.04 -19.68
CA GLU A 70 14.93 2.14 -18.35
C GLU A 70 13.93 2.63 -17.29
N PRO A 71 13.68 1.83 -16.23
CA PRO A 71 12.81 2.23 -15.14
C PRO A 71 13.44 3.32 -14.27
N PRO A 72 12.63 4.16 -13.59
CA PRO A 72 13.14 5.18 -12.66
C PRO A 72 13.91 4.56 -11.48
N PHE A 73 13.46 3.40 -11.04
CA PHE A 73 14.05 2.61 -9.96
C PHE A 73 13.43 1.20 -9.98
N PHE A 74 13.87 0.36 -9.05
CA PHE A 74 13.41 -1.02 -8.87
C PHE A 74 12.90 -1.22 -7.44
N VAL A 75 12.00 -2.18 -7.28
CA VAL A 75 11.54 -2.68 -5.98
C VAL A 75 12.24 -4.00 -5.71
N SER A 76 12.77 -4.17 -4.49
CA SER A 76 13.35 -5.43 -4.05
C SER A 76 12.25 -6.47 -3.86
N ASP A 77 12.40 -7.60 -4.52
CA ASP A 77 11.54 -8.76 -4.39
C ASP A 77 12.37 -9.97 -3.97
N THR A 78 11.78 -10.99 -3.34
CA THR A 78 12.56 -12.14 -2.84
C THR A 78 12.58 -13.25 -3.89
N TYR A 79 13.71 -13.39 -4.60
CA TYR A 79 13.85 -14.46 -5.58
C TYR A 79 14.08 -15.83 -4.92
N MET A 80 12.99 -16.60 -4.74
CA MET A 80 12.99 -18.02 -4.34
C MET A 80 13.88 -18.36 -3.13
N GLN A 81 14.17 -17.39 -2.26
CA GLN A 81 15.01 -17.61 -1.11
C GLN A 81 14.18 -18.29 -0.04
N THR A 82 14.30 -19.61 0.06
CA THR A 82 13.66 -20.39 1.12
C THR A 82 14.64 -20.68 2.25
N ALA A 83 14.23 -20.46 3.49
CA ALA A 83 14.84 -21.07 4.66
C ALA A 83 14.07 -22.34 5.07
N THR A 84 14.71 -23.23 5.81
CA THR A 84 14.01 -24.36 6.44
C THR A 84 13.87 -24.05 7.93
N ASN A 85 12.64 -23.96 8.44
CA ASN A 85 12.40 -23.71 9.85
C ASN A 85 12.74 -24.95 10.71
N ARG A 86 12.68 -24.82 12.04
CA ARG A 86 13.00 -25.93 12.98
C ARG A 86 12.08 -27.16 12.84
N LEU A 87 10.93 -26.99 12.20
CA LEU A 87 9.95 -28.04 11.92
C LEU A 87 10.19 -28.72 10.56
N GLY A 88 11.25 -28.35 9.83
CA GLY A 88 11.58 -28.92 8.53
C GLY A 88 10.77 -28.34 7.36
N THR A 89 10.01 -27.26 7.58
CA THR A 89 9.21 -26.60 6.54
C THR A 89 10.03 -25.54 5.82
N GLN A 90 9.92 -25.50 4.49
CA GLN A 90 10.46 -24.41 3.69
C GLN A 90 9.57 -23.16 3.84
N VAL A 91 10.19 -22.04 4.19
CA VAL A 91 9.56 -20.72 4.34
C VAL A 91 10.31 -19.75 3.46
N ASN A 92 9.60 -18.92 2.71
CA ASN A 92 10.20 -17.87 1.91
C ASN A 92 10.72 -16.75 2.83
N LEU A 93 11.88 -16.19 2.49
CA LEU A 93 12.49 -15.11 3.26
C LEU A 93 11.80 -13.78 2.91
N GLU A 94 11.62 -12.91 3.90
CA GLU A 94 11.11 -11.53 3.75
C GLU A 94 12.21 -10.52 3.40
N TYR A 95 13.41 -11.01 3.12
CA TYR A 95 14.58 -10.20 2.83
C TYR A 95 15.44 -10.86 1.75
N GLU A 96 16.17 -10.03 1.04
CA GLU A 96 17.19 -10.42 0.09
C GLU A 96 18.58 -10.17 0.70
N ASN A 97 19.55 -10.98 0.28
CA ASN A 97 20.94 -10.83 0.66
C ASN A 97 21.56 -9.62 -0.04
N PHE A 98 22.00 -8.65 0.75
CA PHE A 98 22.71 -7.48 0.26
C PHE A 98 24.21 -7.69 0.42
N ARG A 99 24.98 -7.49 -0.66
CA ARG A 99 26.44 -7.73 -0.65
C ARG A 99 27.17 -6.42 -0.88
N ASP A 100 28.25 -6.20 -0.15
CA ASP A 100 29.02 -4.97 -0.28
C ASP A 100 29.73 -4.89 -1.64
N LEU A 101 29.84 -3.67 -2.20
CA LEU A 101 30.52 -3.42 -3.47
C LEU A 101 32.01 -3.79 -3.43
N GLU A 102 32.67 -3.60 -2.29
CA GLU A 102 34.13 -3.75 -2.15
C GLU A 102 34.61 -5.20 -2.06
N ASP A 103 33.70 -6.14 -1.77
CA ASP A 103 33.99 -7.57 -1.71
C ASP A 103 32.81 -8.41 -2.24
N PRO A 104 32.51 -8.33 -3.55
CA PRO A 104 31.38 -9.06 -4.15
C PRO A 104 31.57 -10.58 -4.07
N SER A 105 32.82 -11.04 -3.92
CA SER A 105 33.16 -12.46 -3.77
C SER A 105 32.86 -13.01 -2.37
N ASN A 106 32.62 -12.13 -1.39
CA ASN A 106 32.33 -12.54 -0.03
C ASN A 106 30.98 -13.25 0.02
N ASN A 107 31.04 -14.57 0.23
CA ASN A 107 29.85 -15.36 0.55
C ASN A 107 29.36 -15.10 1.99
N ARG A 108 30.01 -14.21 2.75
CA ARG A 108 29.52 -13.79 4.07
C ARG A 108 28.35 -12.83 3.88
N LEU A 109 27.17 -13.36 4.15
CA LEU A 109 25.89 -12.66 4.15
C LEU A 109 25.81 -11.79 5.41
N ASN A 110 26.54 -10.66 5.40
CA ASN A 110 26.61 -9.75 6.54
C ASN A 110 25.59 -8.62 6.46
N ARG A 111 24.81 -8.52 5.37
CA ARG A 111 23.79 -7.50 5.20
C ARG A 111 22.57 -8.05 4.48
N TYR A 112 21.42 -7.45 4.76
CA TYR A 112 20.16 -7.82 4.13
C TYR A 112 19.31 -6.60 3.84
N ILE A 113 18.45 -6.71 2.83
CA ILE A 113 17.47 -5.71 2.44
C ILE A 113 16.06 -6.31 2.54
N PRO A 114 15.12 -5.68 3.27
CA PRO A 114 13.73 -6.13 3.31
C PRO A 114 13.10 -6.12 1.91
N ARG A 115 12.17 -7.03 1.67
CA ARG A 115 11.31 -7.04 0.49
C ARG A 115 10.45 -5.78 0.43
N GLY A 116 10.17 -5.28 -0.77
CA GLY A 116 9.42 -4.05 -1.01
C GLY A 116 10.24 -2.77 -0.87
N SER A 117 11.54 -2.87 -0.59
CA SER A 117 12.44 -1.71 -0.51
C SER A 117 12.75 -1.16 -1.90
N ILE A 118 12.84 0.15 -2.05
CA ILE A 118 13.13 0.79 -3.34
C ILE A 118 14.63 0.98 -3.52
N VAL A 119 15.16 0.57 -4.67
CA VAL A 119 16.58 0.69 -5.04
C VAL A 119 16.74 1.24 -6.44
N TYR A 120 17.87 1.86 -6.73
CA TYR A 120 18.22 2.40 -8.03
C TYR A 120 19.53 1.82 -8.53
N THR A 121 19.72 1.73 -9.85
CA THR A 121 20.95 1.23 -10.49
C THR A 121 21.68 2.38 -11.19
N PRO A 122 22.60 3.07 -10.50
CA PRO A 122 23.38 4.15 -11.10
C PRO A 122 24.18 3.66 -12.31
N PRO A 123 24.13 4.34 -13.47
CA PRO A 123 24.92 4.01 -14.65
C PRO A 123 26.41 3.89 -14.33
N GLU A 124 26.94 4.76 -13.45
CA GLU A 124 28.35 4.76 -13.06
C GLU A 124 28.76 3.48 -12.33
N LEU A 125 27.81 2.78 -11.68
CA LEU A 125 28.09 1.51 -11.02
C LEU A 125 28.00 0.33 -12.00
N MET A 126 27.13 0.43 -13.01
CA MET A 126 26.99 -0.59 -14.06
C MET A 126 28.25 -0.66 -14.95
N GLU A 127 28.99 0.43 -15.09
CA GLU A 127 30.27 0.47 -15.81
C GLU A 127 31.41 -0.26 -15.07
N ILE A 128 31.27 -0.49 -13.76
CA ILE A 128 32.34 -1.02 -12.90
C ILE A 128 32.32 -2.57 -12.83
N ASP A 129 31.17 -3.21 -13.08
CA ASP A 129 31.04 -4.66 -12.85
C ASP A 129 29.99 -5.34 -13.75
N ASP A 130 30.42 -6.41 -14.44
CA ASP A 130 29.64 -7.21 -15.39
C ASP A 130 29.17 -8.56 -14.80
N GLN A 131 28.97 -8.64 -13.47
CA GLN A 131 28.54 -9.87 -12.80
C GLN A 131 27.23 -10.41 -13.42
N PRO A 132 27.22 -11.65 -13.95
CA PRO A 132 26.10 -12.15 -14.75
C PRO A 132 24.80 -12.42 -13.98
N ARG A 133 24.79 -12.28 -12.64
CA ARG A 133 23.63 -12.57 -11.78
C ARG A 133 23.32 -11.46 -10.78
N ARG A 134 24.11 -10.40 -10.74
CA ARG A 134 24.04 -9.41 -9.67
C ARG A 134 24.10 -8.02 -10.27
N VAL A 135 23.26 -7.14 -9.73
CA VAL A 135 23.16 -5.77 -10.19
C VAL A 135 23.64 -4.87 -9.06
N PRO A 136 24.57 -3.93 -9.34
CA PRO A 136 24.92 -2.92 -8.36
C PRO A 136 23.75 -1.95 -8.19
N VAL A 137 23.37 -1.73 -6.94
CA VAL A 137 22.25 -0.89 -6.56
C VAL A 137 22.63 0.10 -5.47
N LYS A 138 21.90 1.21 -5.44
CA LYS A 138 21.84 2.15 -4.32
C LYS A 138 20.45 2.08 -3.68
N VAL A 139 20.39 1.96 -2.37
CA VAL A 139 19.14 1.89 -1.61
C VAL A 139 18.52 3.29 -1.50
N LEU A 140 17.26 3.44 -1.90
CA LEU A 140 16.50 4.71 -1.86
C LEU A 140 15.47 4.74 -0.73
N ASN A 141 14.80 3.62 -0.46
CA ASN A 141 13.88 3.41 0.65
C ASN A 141 14.14 2.03 1.27
N VAL A 142 13.86 1.89 2.57
CA VAL A 142 13.93 0.61 3.29
C VAL A 142 12.61 0.41 4.01
N ARG A 143 11.85 -0.62 3.65
CA ARG A 143 10.57 -0.93 4.30
C ARG A 143 10.77 -1.23 5.79
N THR A 144 10.08 -0.49 6.66
CA THR A 144 10.31 -0.48 8.12
C THR A 144 9.41 -1.45 8.90
N GLU A 145 8.19 -1.69 8.43
CA GLU A 145 7.12 -2.46 9.11
C GLU A 145 7.50 -3.91 9.45
N VAL A 146 8.31 -4.54 8.59
CA VAL A 146 8.76 -5.92 8.74
C VAL A 146 9.51 -6.12 10.07
N GLU A 147 10.28 -5.12 10.52
CA GLU A 147 10.99 -5.19 11.79
C GLU A 147 10.13 -4.89 13.01
N GLU A 148 9.12 -4.01 12.90
CA GLU A 148 8.24 -3.72 14.04
C GLU A 148 7.39 -4.93 14.39
N THR A 149 6.85 -5.59 13.37
CA THR A 149 6.15 -6.88 13.49
C THR A 149 7.08 -7.94 14.10
N ALA A 150 8.32 -8.06 13.63
CA ALA A 150 9.31 -9.00 14.18
C ALA A 150 9.76 -8.68 15.62
N ARG A 151 9.91 -7.40 15.98
CA ARG A 151 10.27 -6.94 17.34
C ARG A 151 9.12 -7.14 18.32
N ASN A 152 7.88 -6.89 17.89
CA ASN A 152 6.68 -7.09 18.71
C ASN A 152 6.40 -8.58 18.92
N ALA A 153 6.62 -9.43 17.91
CA ALA A 153 6.56 -10.88 18.04
C ALA A 153 7.58 -11.44 19.05
N GLY A 154 8.71 -10.76 19.25
CA GLY A 154 9.72 -11.06 20.28
C GLY A 154 9.23 -10.98 21.73
N ARG A 155 8.08 -10.33 21.98
CA ARG A 155 7.47 -10.19 23.31
C ARG A 155 6.46 -11.29 23.63
N VAL A 156 6.07 -12.09 22.65
CA VAL A 156 5.11 -13.19 22.77
C VAL A 156 5.85 -14.52 23.01
N ARG A 157 5.21 -15.45 23.73
CA ARG A 157 5.79 -16.77 24.10
C ARG A 157 5.97 -17.64 22.84
N GLY A 158 7.09 -17.43 22.15
CA GLY A 158 7.39 -18.01 20.83
C GLY A 158 8.40 -17.18 20.03
N GLY A 159 8.56 -15.88 20.31
CA GLY A 159 9.33 -14.93 19.48
C GLY A 159 10.79 -15.29 19.10
N ASP A 160 11.42 -16.26 19.75
CA ASP A 160 12.72 -16.81 19.33
C ASP A 160 12.67 -17.55 17.99
N TRP A 161 11.50 -18.05 17.57
CA TRP A 161 11.31 -18.69 16.28
C TRP A 161 11.09 -17.64 15.15
N PHE A 162 10.41 -16.52 15.42
CA PHE A 162 10.29 -15.39 14.47
C PHE A 162 11.65 -14.81 14.16
N LYS A 163 12.46 -14.58 15.21
CA LYS A 163 13.88 -14.25 15.06
C LYS A 163 14.61 -15.24 14.16
N SER A 164 14.23 -16.51 14.11
CA SER A 164 14.91 -17.54 13.31
C SER A 164 14.59 -17.52 11.81
N LEU A 165 13.55 -16.80 11.38
CA LEU A 165 13.28 -16.50 9.96
C LEU A 165 14.23 -15.43 9.44
N PHE A 166 14.45 -14.39 10.25
CA PHE A 166 15.48 -13.35 10.03
C PHE A 166 16.90 -13.87 10.30
N LEU A 167 17.04 -14.85 11.20
CA LEU A 167 18.31 -15.41 11.64
C LEU A 167 18.37 -16.89 11.28
N ARG A 168 18.87 -17.19 10.07
CA ARG A 168 19.19 -18.51 9.53
C ARG A 168 19.64 -19.53 10.61
N SER A 169 18.69 -20.20 11.25
CA SER A 169 18.94 -21.07 12.40
C SER A 169 19.24 -22.49 11.92
N GLY A 170 20.49 -22.72 11.54
CA GLY A 170 20.97 -24.04 11.17
C GLY A 170 22.47 -24.17 11.35
N SER A 171 22.90 -24.62 12.54
CA SER A 171 24.09 -25.43 12.91
C SER A 171 25.49 -25.13 12.31
N ARG A 172 25.66 -24.18 11.39
CA ARG A 172 26.93 -23.69 10.83
C ARG A 172 27.07 -22.17 10.94
N THR A 173 26.04 -21.47 11.42
CA THR A 173 25.91 -20.01 11.38
C THR A 173 26.11 -19.40 12.76
N ARG A 174 27.37 -19.29 13.19
CA ARG A 174 27.76 -18.27 14.19
C ARG A 174 27.82 -16.85 13.57
N GLN A 175 27.73 -16.74 12.24
CA GLN A 175 27.93 -15.51 11.46
C GLN A 175 26.64 -14.73 11.10
N VAL A 176 25.45 -15.32 11.19
CA VAL A 176 24.19 -14.61 10.80
C VAL A 176 23.64 -13.76 11.95
N ASN A 177 24.10 -14.00 13.19
CA ASN A 177 23.83 -13.11 14.33
C ASN A 177 24.48 -11.71 14.19
N GLU A 178 25.21 -11.44 13.10
CA GLU A 178 25.93 -10.20 12.83
C GLU A 178 25.46 -9.50 11.53
N ALA A 179 24.44 -10.03 10.83
CA ALA A 179 23.99 -9.41 9.59
C ALA A 179 23.21 -8.11 9.86
N SER A 180 23.70 -6.97 9.39
CA SER A 180 23.06 -5.67 9.60
C SER A 180 22.10 -5.34 8.44
N ARG A 181 20.94 -4.76 8.77
CA ARG A 181 20.02 -4.23 7.76
C ARG A 181 20.72 -3.14 6.96
N VAL A 182 20.38 -3.01 5.68
CA VAL A 182 20.73 -1.83 4.91
C VAL A 182 19.98 -0.59 5.40
N GLU A 183 20.57 0.56 5.16
CA GLU A 183 20.08 1.90 5.41
C GLU A 183 19.96 2.63 4.06
N VAL A 184 19.13 3.67 4.04
CA VAL A 184 18.98 4.53 2.86
C VAL A 184 20.35 5.12 2.48
N GLY A 185 20.70 5.03 1.21
CA GLY A 185 21.98 5.50 0.66
C GLY A 185 23.07 4.44 0.57
N ASP A 186 22.88 3.26 1.18
CA ASP A 186 23.80 2.14 1.02
C ASP A 186 23.94 1.71 -0.44
N VAL A 187 25.14 1.23 -0.80
CA VAL A 187 25.46 0.77 -2.15
C VAL A 187 26.05 -0.63 -2.09
N GLY A 188 25.57 -1.53 -2.95
CA GLY A 188 25.93 -2.94 -2.92
C GLY A 188 25.30 -3.72 -4.08
N TYR A 189 25.35 -5.04 -4.00
CA TYR A 189 24.79 -5.94 -5.00
C TYR A 189 23.56 -6.68 -4.50
N ILE A 190 22.57 -6.76 -5.37
CA ILE A 190 21.36 -7.60 -5.24
C ILE A 190 21.32 -8.59 -6.41
N ASP A 191 20.69 -9.75 -6.22
CA ASP A 191 20.44 -10.70 -7.31
C ASP A 191 19.49 -10.06 -8.34
N ASN A 192 19.81 -10.16 -9.64
CA ASN A 192 19.00 -9.51 -10.67
C ASN A 192 17.55 -10.01 -10.72
N ASN A 193 17.29 -11.26 -10.31
CA ASN A 193 15.95 -11.81 -10.26
C ASN A 193 15.12 -11.28 -9.09
N SER A 194 15.78 -10.64 -8.12
CA SER A 194 15.19 -9.99 -6.94
C SER A 194 14.88 -8.52 -7.19
N LEU A 195 14.96 -8.03 -8.43
CA LEU A 195 14.65 -6.64 -8.78
C LEU A 195 13.47 -6.62 -9.75
N LYS A 196 12.44 -5.86 -9.37
CA LYS A 196 11.24 -5.64 -10.20
C LYS A 196 11.16 -4.17 -10.61
N PRO A 197 10.90 -3.86 -11.90
CA PRO A 197 10.86 -2.48 -12.37
C PRO A 197 9.66 -1.73 -11.77
N ALA A 198 9.83 -0.43 -11.53
CA ALA A 198 8.79 0.40 -10.88
C ALA A 198 7.43 0.39 -11.60
N GLY A 199 7.39 0.10 -12.90
CA GLY A 199 6.14 0.04 -13.68
C GLY A 199 5.19 -1.09 -13.27
N GLU A 200 5.68 -2.10 -12.54
CA GLU A 200 4.85 -3.19 -11.99
C GLU A 200 4.12 -2.80 -10.69
N PHE A 201 4.34 -1.58 -10.19
CA PHE A 201 3.84 -1.12 -8.90
C PHE A 201 3.15 0.25 -8.98
N VAL A 202 2.25 0.45 -8.02
CA VAL A 202 1.68 1.73 -7.62
C VAL A 202 2.33 2.14 -6.30
N PHE A 203 2.60 3.43 -6.14
CA PHE A 203 3.26 3.97 -4.97
C PHE A 203 2.33 4.84 -4.16
N TYR A 204 2.39 4.70 -2.84
CA TYR A 204 1.68 5.53 -1.87
C TYR A 204 2.71 6.13 -0.89
N LEU A 205 2.36 7.25 -0.26
CA LEU A 205 3.19 7.78 0.82
C LEU A 205 2.98 6.96 2.10
N GLU A 206 4.06 6.70 2.84
CA GLU A 206 4.00 6.10 4.19
C GLU A 206 3.22 7.01 5.17
N LYS A 207 2.63 6.44 6.22
CA LYS A 207 1.79 7.17 7.20
C LYS A 207 2.46 8.40 7.79
N ASP A 208 3.72 8.25 8.20
CA ASP A 208 4.48 9.31 8.86
C ASP A 208 5.26 10.21 7.88
N SER A 209 4.93 10.13 6.59
CA SER A 209 5.57 10.95 5.55
C SER A 209 5.34 12.44 5.80
N PRO A 210 6.34 13.30 5.51
CA PRO A 210 6.09 14.72 5.33
C PRO A 210 4.97 14.98 4.32
N VAL A 211 4.26 16.09 4.48
CA VAL A 211 3.26 16.49 3.49
C VAL A 211 3.97 16.86 2.18
N TYR A 212 3.69 16.12 1.12
CA TYR A 212 4.19 16.40 -0.22
C TYR A 212 3.07 16.90 -1.13
N SER A 213 3.44 17.69 -2.12
CA SER A 213 2.52 18.13 -3.17
C SER A 213 3.25 18.14 -4.50
N THR A 214 2.54 17.84 -5.58
CA THR A 214 3.08 17.98 -6.95
C THR A 214 3.49 19.44 -7.21
N PRO A 215 4.32 19.70 -8.24
CA PRO A 215 4.61 21.07 -8.68
C PRO A 215 3.35 21.89 -9.01
N SER A 216 2.26 21.22 -9.40
CA SER A 216 0.95 21.84 -9.66
C SER A 216 0.10 22.13 -8.40
N GLY A 217 0.59 21.77 -7.21
CA GLY A 217 -0.09 22.02 -5.94
C GLY A 217 -1.06 20.92 -5.49
N VAL A 218 -1.10 19.78 -6.18
CA VAL A 218 -1.93 18.62 -5.79
C VAL A 218 -1.25 17.88 -4.63
N PRO A 219 -1.90 17.70 -3.46
CA PRO A 219 -1.34 16.95 -2.34
C PRO A 219 -1.18 15.46 -2.69
N LEU A 220 -0.10 14.84 -2.24
CA LEU A 220 0.22 13.44 -2.56
C LEU A 220 -0.25 12.43 -1.50
N ASN A 221 -0.56 12.86 -0.27
CA ASN A 221 -1.02 11.96 0.79
C ASN A 221 -2.34 11.28 0.41
N GLY A 222 -2.43 9.96 0.65
CA GLY A 222 -3.58 9.13 0.27
C GLY A 222 -3.82 8.98 -1.24
N LYS A 223 -2.88 9.41 -2.10
CA LYS A 223 -2.99 9.33 -3.57
C LYS A 223 -2.08 8.26 -4.16
N ALA A 224 -2.57 7.61 -5.20
CA ALA A 224 -1.80 6.66 -5.98
C ALA A 224 -0.85 7.41 -6.92
N ILE A 225 0.43 7.05 -6.89
CA ILE A 225 1.48 7.60 -7.74
C ILE A 225 1.96 6.48 -8.66
N ARG A 226 1.87 6.68 -9.98
CA ARG A 226 2.31 5.68 -10.97
C ARG A 226 3.36 6.29 -11.89
N PRO A 227 4.45 5.56 -12.20
CA PRO A 227 5.32 5.93 -13.31
C PRO A 227 4.50 6.04 -14.60
N LYS A 228 4.68 7.14 -15.35
CA LYS A 228 4.01 7.32 -16.63
C LYS A 228 4.63 6.37 -17.65
N MET A 229 3.81 5.45 -18.15
CA MET A 229 4.17 4.54 -19.23
C MET A 229 3.66 5.12 -20.55
N LEU A 230 4.48 5.05 -21.61
CA LEU A 230 4.07 5.33 -22.98
C LEU A 230 3.34 4.11 -23.58
N ASP A 231 3.85 2.92 -23.27
CA ASP A 231 3.28 1.62 -23.64
C ASP A 231 3.68 0.58 -22.57
N GLU A 232 3.41 -0.71 -22.81
CA GLU A 232 3.67 -1.79 -21.83
C GLU A 232 5.16 -1.94 -21.48
N GLU A 233 6.08 -1.47 -22.31
CA GLU A 233 7.54 -1.68 -22.17
C GLU A 233 8.31 -0.37 -21.91
N ASN A 234 7.75 0.78 -22.31
CA ASN A 234 8.46 2.06 -22.32
C ASN A 234 7.90 3.06 -21.31
N TYR A 235 8.79 3.60 -20.48
CA TYR A 235 8.56 4.76 -19.62
C TYR A 235 8.58 6.06 -20.43
N LEU A 236 7.75 7.01 -20.04
CA LEU A 236 7.80 8.38 -20.54
C LEU A 236 8.78 9.21 -19.70
N LYS A 237 9.84 9.71 -20.33
CA LYS A 237 10.79 10.65 -19.74
C LYS A 237 10.64 12.02 -20.39
N ARG A 238 10.92 13.09 -19.66
CA ARG A 238 11.13 14.43 -20.21
C ARG A 238 12.62 14.74 -20.25
N LYS A 239 13.15 14.94 -21.45
CA LYS A 239 14.53 15.35 -21.69
C LYS A 239 14.58 16.85 -21.89
N CYS A 240 15.29 17.56 -21.02
CA CYS A 240 15.50 19.00 -21.11
C CYS A 240 16.98 19.31 -21.36
N CYS A 241 17.28 19.98 -22.47
CA CYS A 241 18.64 20.33 -22.88
C CYS A 241 18.89 21.83 -22.75
N PHE A 242 20.09 22.17 -22.23
CA PHE A 242 20.56 23.53 -22.03
C PHE A 242 21.88 23.70 -22.77
N GLN A 243 22.04 24.82 -23.46
CA GLN A 243 23.34 25.22 -24.00
C GLN A 243 24.11 25.99 -22.93
N VAL A 244 25.25 25.45 -22.49
CA VAL A 244 26.16 26.14 -21.57
C VAL A 244 27.47 26.46 -22.26
N PRO A 245 28.21 27.51 -21.83
CA PRO A 245 29.53 27.79 -22.38
C PRO A 245 30.48 26.59 -22.22
N ASN A 246 31.04 26.11 -23.33
CA ASN A 246 32.06 25.07 -23.37
C ASN A 246 33.42 25.65 -22.96
N LEU A 247 33.63 25.81 -21.64
CA LEU A 247 34.84 26.42 -21.09
C LEU A 247 36.11 25.61 -21.40
N GLU A 248 35.99 24.30 -21.58
CA GLU A 248 37.11 23.42 -21.96
C GLU A 248 37.48 23.63 -23.44
N GLY A 249 36.50 23.65 -24.35
CA GLY A 249 36.73 23.94 -25.77
C GLY A 249 37.17 25.39 -26.04
N ALA A 250 36.72 26.35 -25.22
CA ALA A 250 37.15 27.75 -25.33
C ALA A 250 38.64 27.94 -24.99
N ALA A 251 39.18 27.15 -24.06
CA ALA A 251 40.60 27.19 -23.71
C ALA A 251 41.51 26.61 -24.82
N GLU A 252 41.06 25.58 -25.53
CA GLU A 252 41.78 24.98 -26.67
C GLU A 252 41.64 25.80 -27.96
N ASN A 253 40.52 26.51 -28.14
CA ASN A 253 40.32 27.42 -29.29
C ASN A 253 41.14 28.72 -29.19
N LEU A 254 41.49 29.16 -27.97
CA LEU A 254 42.37 30.30 -27.76
C LEU A 254 43.82 30.05 -28.23
N THR A 255 44.26 28.79 -28.29
CA THR A 255 45.62 28.41 -28.73
C THR A 255 45.73 28.10 -30.22
N ASN A 256 44.66 27.66 -30.89
CA ASN A 256 44.71 27.22 -32.30
C ASN A 256 44.02 28.17 -33.30
N GLY A 257 43.44 29.27 -32.83
CA GLY A 257 42.75 30.25 -33.67
C GLY A 257 41.31 29.82 -33.96
N PHE A 258 40.36 30.71 -33.66
CA PHE A 258 38.91 30.52 -33.77
C PHE A 258 38.49 29.80 -35.06
N GLN A 259 37.99 28.56 -34.95
CA GLN A 259 37.54 27.80 -36.13
C GLN A 259 36.04 27.50 -36.19
N ASN A 260 35.24 27.62 -35.11
CA ASN A 260 33.79 27.76 -35.24
C ASN A 260 33.13 28.30 -33.95
N PRO A 261 32.15 29.22 -34.04
CA PRO A 261 31.40 29.70 -32.86
C PRO A 261 30.57 28.61 -32.17
N GLU A 262 30.17 27.56 -32.90
CA GLU A 262 29.38 26.43 -32.38
C GLU A 262 30.16 25.58 -31.37
N ASP A 263 31.50 25.59 -31.40
CA ASP A 263 32.34 24.87 -30.43
C ASP A 263 32.37 25.52 -29.04
N LEU A 264 31.83 26.74 -28.90
CA LEU A 264 31.79 27.50 -27.64
C LEU A 264 30.60 27.15 -26.76
N LEU A 265 29.64 26.36 -27.24
CA LEU A 265 28.47 25.94 -26.49
C LEU A 265 28.46 24.42 -26.39
N LYS A 266 28.34 23.91 -25.17
CA LYS A 266 28.14 22.49 -24.87
C LYS A 266 26.68 22.31 -24.49
N GLU A 267 26.02 21.38 -25.16
CA GLU A 267 24.69 20.95 -24.74
C GLU A 267 24.80 20.02 -23.52
N ILE A 268 24.05 20.33 -22.46
CA ILE A 268 23.87 19.48 -21.29
C ILE A 268 22.39 19.15 -21.20
N CYS A 269 22.06 17.86 -21.25
CA CYS A 269 20.70 17.37 -21.14
C CYS A 269 20.48 16.67 -19.79
N PHE A 270 19.28 16.84 -19.25
CA PHE A 270 18.78 16.13 -18.09
C PHE A 270 17.51 15.39 -18.47
N GLU A 271 17.38 14.15 -18.03
CA GLU A 271 16.19 13.34 -18.25
C GLU A 271 15.47 13.12 -16.92
N PHE A 272 14.15 13.26 -16.95
CA PHE A 272 13.29 13.10 -15.78
C PHE A 272 12.21 12.09 -16.09
N HIS A 273 12.06 11.06 -15.25
CA HIS A 273 10.88 10.19 -15.34
C HIS A 273 9.63 10.96 -14.91
N LEU A 274 8.54 10.72 -15.63
CA LEU A 274 7.26 11.36 -15.37
C LEU A 274 6.35 10.43 -14.58
N TYR A 275 5.47 11.01 -13.77
CA TYR A 275 4.53 10.29 -12.94
C TYR A 275 3.12 10.84 -13.09
N ASP A 276 2.14 9.95 -13.05
CA ASP A 276 0.73 10.29 -12.95
C ASP A 276 0.27 10.12 -11.49
N VAL A 277 -0.58 11.04 -11.04
CA VAL A 277 -1.19 11.01 -9.71
C VAL A 277 -2.68 10.82 -9.87
N PHE A 278 -3.20 9.81 -9.20
CA PHE A 278 -4.61 9.46 -9.21
C PHE A 278 -5.23 9.70 -7.83
N ASP A 279 -6.51 10.05 -7.80
CA ASP A 279 -7.27 10.17 -6.57
C ASP A 279 -7.84 8.82 -6.08
N GLU A 280 -8.61 8.86 -5.01
CA GLU A 280 -9.29 7.70 -4.41
C GLU A 280 -10.30 7.00 -5.33
N ASN A 281 -10.74 7.65 -6.41
CA ASN A 281 -11.61 7.06 -7.44
C ASN A 281 -10.81 6.54 -8.64
N ASN A 282 -9.48 6.51 -8.53
CA ASN A 282 -8.57 6.18 -9.63
C ASN A 282 -8.72 7.15 -10.82
N GLU A 283 -9.19 8.39 -10.57
CA GLU A 283 -9.23 9.44 -11.57
C GLU A 283 -7.91 10.20 -11.61
N LEU A 284 -7.42 10.51 -12.81
CA LEU A 284 -6.18 11.23 -13.02
C LEU A 284 -6.33 12.69 -12.56
N VAL A 285 -5.61 13.08 -11.50
CA VAL A 285 -5.67 14.44 -10.94
C VAL A 285 -4.42 15.29 -11.18
N ALA A 286 -3.29 14.65 -11.49
CA ALA A 286 -2.11 15.35 -12.00
C ALA A 286 -1.36 14.46 -12.98
N GLU A 287 -1.25 14.90 -14.23
CA GLU A 287 -0.61 14.15 -15.31
C GLU A 287 0.85 14.55 -15.48
N SER A 288 1.73 13.58 -15.77
CA SER A 288 3.09 13.80 -16.28
C SER A 288 3.92 14.75 -15.41
N GLN A 289 3.91 14.53 -14.11
CA GLN A 289 4.62 15.32 -13.12
C GLN A 289 6.06 14.83 -12.96
N ILE A 290 7.01 15.76 -12.83
CA ILE A 290 8.38 15.45 -12.40
C ILE A 290 8.41 15.48 -10.87
N LEU A 291 8.55 14.31 -10.25
CA LEU A 291 8.51 14.19 -8.78
C LEU A 291 9.91 14.23 -8.13
N ASP A 292 10.97 13.97 -8.90
CA ASP A 292 12.37 13.97 -8.43
C ASP A 292 12.83 15.32 -7.85
N GLY A 293 12.08 16.40 -8.09
CA GLY A 293 12.35 17.76 -7.61
C GLY A 293 11.64 18.17 -6.32
N LEU A 294 10.70 17.37 -5.80
CA LEU A 294 9.86 17.74 -4.63
C LEU A 294 10.61 17.73 -3.29
N GLY A 295 11.86 17.27 -3.29
CA GLY A 295 12.78 17.29 -2.17
C GLY A 295 13.62 16.01 -2.16
N CYS A 296 14.86 16.11 -1.70
CA CYS A 296 15.65 14.92 -1.37
C CYS A 296 14.86 14.12 -0.33
N GLY A 297 14.18 13.05 -0.72
CA GLY A 297 13.48 12.18 0.23
C GLY A 297 12.10 11.68 -0.17
N LEU A 298 11.43 12.17 -1.23
CA LEU A 298 10.09 11.67 -1.59
C LEU A 298 10.10 10.14 -1.75
N ILE A 299 10.98 9.61 -2.59
CA ILE A 299 11.13 8.16 -2.83
C ILE A 299 11.42 7.42 -1.52
N GLY A 300 12.13 8.06 -0.60
CA GLY A 300 12.43 7.53 0.72
C GLY A 300 11.21 7.30 1.61
N ASN A 301 10.05 7.85 1.25
CA ASN A 301 8.78 7.70 1.96
C ASN A 301 7.69 7.04 1.10
N LEU A 302 8.07 6.37 0.00
CA LEU A 302 7.13 5.63 -0.84
C LEU A 302 7.05 4.17 -0.41
N GLU A 303 5.82 3.70 -0.26
CA GLU A 303 5.51 2.28 -0.17
C GLU A 303 5.09 1.74 -1.55
N ALA A 304 5.63 0.59 -1.93
CA ALA A 304 5.35 -0.05 -3.21
C ALA A 304 4.26 -1.14 -3.08
N ILE A 305 3.17 -0.98 -3.83
CA ILE A 305 2.06 -1.92 -3.92
C ILE A 305 1.98 -2.50 -5.33
N PRO A 306 1.96 -3.82 -5.55
CA PRO A 306 1.84 -4.38 -6.89
C PRO A 306 0.56 -3.94 -7.59
N ASN A 307 0.64 -3.65 -8.89
CA ASN A 307 -0.51 -3.17 -9.69
C ASN A 307 -1.75 -4.07 -9.57
N ALA A 308 -1.56 -5.39 -9.44
CA ALA A 308 -2.65 -6.35 -9.32
C ALA A 308 -3.51 -6.15 -8.06
N LEU A 309 -2.98 -5.53 -7.00
CA LEU A 309 -3.70 -5.27 -5.75
C LEU A 309 -4.33 -3.88 -5.70
N ASP A 310 -3.89 -2.98 -6.57
CA ASP A 310 -4.24 -1.57 -6.52
C ASP A 310 -5.75 -1.28 -6.68
N PRO A 311 -6.52 -1.97 -7.55
CA PRO A 311 -7.97 -1.76 -7.62
C PRO A 311 -8.66 -2.01 -6.27
N ALA A 312 -8.26 -3.06 -5.57
CA ALA A 312 -8.82 -3.39 -4.26
C ALA A 312 -8.40 -2.40 -3.17
N ILE A 313 -7.11 -2.01 -3.15
CA ILE A 313 -6.60 -1.03 -2.18
C ILE A 313 -7.24 0.35 -2.40
N SER A 314 -7.34 0.79 -3.65
CA SER A 314 -8.06 2.02 -4.02
C SER A 314 -9.54 1.94 -3.64
N GLY A 315 -10.20 0.80 -3.86
CA GLY A 315 -11.58 0.57 -3.44
C GLY A 315 -11.77 0.68 -1.92
N ILE A 316 -10.86 0.10 -1.13
CA ILE A 316 -10.85 0.24 0.34
C ILE A 316 -10.68 1.70 0.74
N ASN A 317 -9.70 2.41 0.14
CA ASN A 317 -9.48 3.83 0.39
C ASN A 317 -10.73 4.66 0.10
N ASN A 318 -11.37 4.39 -1.04
CA ASN A 318 -12.57 5.10 -1.44
C ASN A 318 -13.69 4.93 -0.40
N ILE A 319 -13.92 3.71 0.08
CA ILE A 319 -14.88 3.43 1.14
C ILE A 319 -14.52 4.22 2.41
N LEU A 320 -13.24 4.26 2.78
CA LEU A 320 -12.73 4.99 3.94
C LEU A 320 -13.01 6.50 3.82
N GLN A 321 -12.68 7.11 2.67
CA GLN A 321 -12.83 8.53 2.44
C GLN A 321 -14.31 8.96 2.32
N GLN A 322 -15.13 8.20 1.60
CA GLN A 322 -16.56 8.52 1.42
C GLN A 322 -17.35 8.41 2.74
N ASN A 323 -16.91 7.55 3.66
CA ASN A 323 -17.65 7.22 4.87
C ASN A 323 -16.94 7.62 6.16
N ARG A 324 -16.09 8.65 6.15
CA ARG A 324 -15.32 9.10 7.34
C ARG A 324 -16.12 9.11 8.65
N ALA A 325 -17.39 9.51 8.63
CA ALA A 325 -18.26 9.48 9.81
C ALA A 325 -18.53 8.07 10.36
N ALA A 326 -18.67 7.05 9.49
CA ALA A 326 -18.80 5.65 9.90
C ALA A 326 -17.47 5.08 10.46
N PHE A 327 -16.34 5.71 10.13
CA PHE A 327 -15.01 5.41 10.64
C PHE A 327 -14.60 6.27 11.83
N SER A 328 -15.47 7.15 12.35
CA SER A 328 -15.14 8.03 13.48
C SER A 328 -14.80 7.29 14.77
N VAL A 329 -15.06 5.97 14.81
CA VAL A 329 -14.66 5.07 15.90
C VAL A 329 -13.15 4.80 15.89
N LEU A 330 -12.44 5.10 14.80
CA LEU A 330 -11.00 4.86 14.65
C LEU A 330 -10.09 5.99 15.20
N ASP A 331 -10.64 7.00 15.88
CA ASP A 331 -9.92 8.13 16.52
C ASP A 331 -8.98 8.99 15.62
N GLU A 332 -8.59 8.54 14.41
CA GLU A 332 -7.65 9.21 13.48
C GLU A 332 -8.22 9.29 12.04
N GLU A 333 -7.71 10.23 11.22
CA GLU A 333 -7.99 10.26 9.78
C GLU A 333 -7.31 9.05 9.14
N PHE A 334 -8.10 8.02 8.81
CA PHE A 334 -7.61 6.75 8.27
C PHE A 334 -7.49 6.82 6.73
N GLY A 335 -6.30 6.54 6.20
CA GLY A 335 -5.96 6.50 4.77
C GLY A 335 -5.43 5.14 4.30
N VAL A 336 -4.89 5.08 3.06
CA VAL A 336 -4.23 3.87 2.53
C VAL A 336 -2.98 3.55 3.33
N GLU A 337 -2.28 4.60 3.74
CA GLU A 337 -1.09 4.57 4.57
C GLU A 337 -1.29 3.92 5.95
N ASP A 338 -2.55 3.80 6.40
CA ASP A 338 -2.91 3.14 7.66
C ASP A 338 -3.26 1.65 7.46
N LEU A 339 -3.30 1.16 6.23
CA LEU A 339 -3.64 -0.23 5.93
C LEU A 339 -2.47 -1.15 6.25
N GLU A 340 -2.68 -2.10 7.14
CA GLU A 340 -1.69 -3.14 7.43
C GLU A 340 -1.73 -4.25 6.36
N ILE A 341 -0.84 -4.15 5.37
CA ILE A 341 -0.76 -5.09 4.23
C ILE A 341 0.36 -6.12 4.44
N LEU A 342 -0.01 -7.40 4.48
CA LEU A 342 0.95 -8.50 4.40
C LEU A 342 1.00 -9.04 2.99
N MET A 343 2.19 -9.05 2.40
CA MET A 343 2.39 -9.60 1.06
C MET A 343 2.42 -11.14 1.10
N VAL A 344 2.23 -11.77 -0.07
CA VAL A 344 2.52 -13.20 -0.26
C VAL A 344 3.91 -13.49 0.32
N ASP A 345 4.08 -14.64 0.93
CA ASP A 345 5.32 -15.11 1.55
C ASP A 345 5.78 -14.36 2.80
N ALA A 346 5.09 -13.30 3.21
CA ALA A 346 5.26 -12.72 4.53
C ALA A 346 5.05 -13.81 5.58
N THR A 347 5.87 -13.86 6.62
CA THR A 347 5.79 -14.90 7.62
C THR A 347 5.04 -14.38 8.84
N VAL A 348 3.97 -15.06 9.21
CA VAL A 348 3.21 -14.83 10.45
C VAL A 348 3.24 -16.13 11.24
N ASP A 349 3.47 -16.11 12.55
CA ASP A 349 3.31 -17.24 13.48
C ASP A 349 3.90 -18.63 13.11
N GLY A 350 4.79 -18.71 12.13
CA GLY A 350 5.53 -19.92 11.74
C GLY A 350 5.63 -20.10 10.25
N GLU A 351 4.71 -19.44 9.55
CA GLU A 351 4.15 -19.91 8.30
C GLU A 351 4.06 -18.73 7.33
N SER A 352 4.40 -19.03 6.08
CA SER A 352 4.34 -18.05 4.99
C SER A 352 2.89 -17.85 4.57
N VAL A 353 2.47 -16.60 4.51
CA VAL A 353 1.19 -16.16 3.98
C VAL A 353 1.10 -16.55 2.50
N LYS A 354 0.05 -17.28 2.12
CA LYS A 354 -0.10 -17.79 0.75
C LYS A 354 -0.63 -16.76 -0.24
N GLU A 355 -1.38 -15.78 0.26
CA GLU A 355 -2.05 -14.73 -0.52
C GLU A 355 -1.90 -13.38 0.17
N PRO A 356 -1.78 -12.26 -0.55
CA PRO A 356 -1.66 -10.97 0.10
C PRO A 356 -2.89 -10.71 0.97
N THR A 357 -2.72 -10.12 2.15
CA THR A 357 -3.82 -9.83 3.07
C THR A 357 -3.77 -8.39 3.56
N VAL A 358 -4.94 -7.83 3.82
CA VAL A 358 -5.14 -6.53 4.45
C VAL A 358 -5.93 -6.76 5.73
N ARG A 359 -5.51 -6.12 6.82
CA ARG A 359 -6.28 -6.12 8.06
C ARG A 359 -7.48 -5.18 7.92
N ILE A 360 -8.66 -5.67 8.29
CA ILE A 360 -9.85 -4.83 8.39
C ILE A 360 -9.61 -3.79 9.48
N PRO A 361 -9.80 -2.49 9.19
CA PRO A 361 -9.48 -1.44 10.14
C PRO A 361 -10.45 -1.49 11.33
N VAL A 362 -9.89 -1.64 12.53
CA VAL A 362 -10.63 -1.69 13.80
C VAL A 362 -9.93 -0.87 14.85
N ASN A 363 -10.70 -0.32 15.79
CA ASN A 363 -10.15 0.37 16.93
C ASN A 363 -9.57 -0.66 17.92
N ASP A 364 -8.25 -0.64 18.13
CA ASP A 364 -7.55 -1.62 18.98
C ASP A 364 -8.03 -1.68 20.44
N ARG A 365 -8.72 -0.64 20.94
CA ARG A 365 -9.25 -0.62 22.32
C ARG A 365 -10.64 -1.23 22.44
N THR A 366 -11.46 -1.08 21.41
CA THR A 366 -12.89 -1.45 21.43
C THR A 366 -13.21 -2.62 20.52
N ASN A 367 -12.29 -2.99 19.63
CA ASN A 367 -12.46 -3.92 18.52
C ASN A 367 -13.59 -3.54 17.54
N LEU A 368 -14.10 -2.32 17.62
CA LEU A 368 -15.12 -1.81 16.72
C LEU A 368 -14.47 -1.42 15.40
N GLY A 369 -15.05 -1.91 14.31
CA GLY A 369 -14.70 -1.48 12.96
C GLY A 369 -15.77 -0.56 12.36
N PRO A 370 -15.64 -0.21 11.09
CA PRO A 370 -16.63 0.59 10.38
C PRO A 370 -17.97 -0.13 10.22
N PHE A 371 -18.99 0.64 9.89
CA PHE A 371 -20.32 0.13 9.54
C PHE A 371 -20.97 -0.78 10.59
N ASN A 372 -20.73 -0.48 11.87
CA ASN A 372 -21.21 -1.31 12.99
C ASN A 372 -20.70 -2.75 12.90
N THR A 373 -19.42 -2.92 12.54
CA THR A 373 -18.70 -4.18 12.62
C THR A 373 -17.89 -4.26 13.92
N ARG A 374 -17.58 -5.47 14.37
CA ARG A 374 -16.76 -5.71 15.57
C ARG A 374 -15.99 -7.02 15.43
N VAL A 375 -14.70 -7.03 15.78
CA VAL A 375 -13.96 -8.29 15.96
C VAL A 375 -14.38 -8.91 17.28
N TYR A 376 -14.98 -10.10 17.26
CA TYR A 376 -15.27 -10.85 18.48
C TYR A 376 -14.06 -11.68 18.90
N SER A 377 -13.79 -11.74 20.21
CA SER A 377 -12.76 -12.54 20.89
C SER A 377 -11.71 -13.16 19.95
N PRO A 378 -10.67 -12.40 19.56
CA PRO A 378 -9.68 -12.92 18.63
C PRO A 378 -9.03 -14.19 19.19
N ASP A 379 -9.04 -15.28 18.42
CA ASP A 379 -8.30 -16.50 18.70
C ASP A 379 -6.79 -16.18 18.75
N SER A 380 -6.33 -15.19 17.97
CA SER A 380 -5.10 -14.46 18.27
C SER A 380 -4.98 -13.09 17.59
N GLU A 381 -4.23 -12.17 18.22
CA GLU A 381 -4.01 -10.78 17.76
C GLU A 381 -3.38 -10.66 16.34
N ASN A 382 -2.71 -11.70 15.83
CA ASN A 382 -1.93 -11.61 14.59
C ASN A 382 -2.67 -12.04 13.31
N ILE A 383 -3.81 -12.71 13.44
CA ILE A 383 -4.44 -13.48 12.34
C ILE A 383 -5.90 -13.12 12.09
N ASP A 384 -6.60 -12.62 13.11
CA ASP A 384 -8.02 -12.30 12.98
C ASP A 384 -8.25 -10.98 12.25
N GLY A 385 -9.28 -10.97 11.40
CA GLY A 385 -9.64 -9.79 10.61
C GLY A 385 -8.73 -9.49 9.41
N ARG A 386 -7.83 -10.40 9.01
CA ARG A 386 -7.08 -10.28 7.75
C ARG A 386 -7.77 -11.05 6.63
N LEU A 387 -8.00 -10.39 5.49
CA LEU A 387 -8.53 -10.99 4.28
C LEU A 387 -7.73 -10.55 3.06
N HIS A 388 -7.85 -11.27 1.96
CA HIS A 388 -7.37 -10.85 0.65
C HIS A 388 -7.90 -9.44 0.32
N PRO A 389 -7.10 -8.49 -0.21
CA PRO A 389 -7.51 -7.10 -0.43
C PRO A 389 -8.88 -6.94 -1.10
N MET A 390 -9.13 -7.68 -2.18
CA MET A 390 -10.42 -7.63 -2.89
C MET A 390 -11.57 -8.18 -2.04
N ALA A 391 -11.34 -9.24 -1.26
CA ALA A 391 -12.33 -9.78 -0.32
C ALA A 391 -12.61 -8.79 0.83
N THR A 392 -11.58 -8.09 1.33
CA THR A 392 -11.71 -7.01 2.31
C THR A 392 -12.58 -5.88 1.76
N CYS A 393 -12.30 -5.42 0.54
CA CYS A 393 -13.10 -4.38 -0.13
C CYS A 393 -14.57 -4.80 -0.26
N GLY A 394 -14.82 -6.01 -0.80
CA GLY A 394 -16.16 -6.58 -0.93
C GLY A 394 -16.87 -6.70 0.43
N PHE A 395 -16.17 -7.15 1.47
CA PHE A 395 -16.72 -7.23 2.82
C PHE A 395 -17.11 -5.86 3.39
N LEU A 396 -16.27 -4.83 3.22
CA LEU A 396 -16.59 -3.47 3.67
C LEU A 396 -17.84 -2.92 2.96
N ARG A 397 -18.03 -3.22 1.67
CA ARG A 397 -19.25 -2.86 0.91
C ARG A 397 -20.48 -3.64 1.38
N ILE A 398 -20.33 -4.92 1.71
CA ILE A 398 -21.39 -5.72 2.33
C ILE A 398 -21.78 -5.12 3.69
N ALA A 399 -20.80 -4.75 4.51
CA ALA A 399 -21.04 -4.14 5.82
C ALA A 399 -21.75 -2.78 5.70
N GLN A 400 -21.31 -1.94 4.76
CA GLN A 400 -21.98 -0.69 4.41
C GLN A 400 -23.44 -0.92 3.99
N ALA A 401 -23.67 -1.85 3.06
CA ALA A 401 -25.02 -2.19 2.59
C ALA A 401 -25.89 -2.77 3.71
N TRP A 402 -25.31 -3.55 4.63
CA TRP A 402 -26.03 -4.11 5.76
C TRP A 402 -26.45 -3.03 6.76
N GLN A 403 -25.59 -2.05 7.05
CA GLN A 403 -25.95 -0.95 7.95
C GLN A 403 -27.15 -0.15 7.44
N GLU A 404 -27.34 -0.07 6.12
CA GLU A 404 -28.55 0.54 5.51
C GLU A 404 -29.81 -0.35 5.62
N ILE A 405 -29.63 -1.68 5.76
CA ILE A 405 -30.73 -2.65 5.91
C ILE A 405 -31.16 -2.76 7.36
N CYS A 406 -30.20 -2.77 8.27
CA CYS A 406 -30.36 -3.14 9.66
C CYS A 406 -29.49 -2.22 10.52
N SER A 407 -30.12 -1.21 11.10
CA SER A 407 -29.47 -0.27 12.03
C SER A 407 -29.91 -0.46 13.49
N ASP A 408 -30.86 -1.37 13.73
CA ASP A 408 -31.44 -1.62 15.04
C ASP A 408 -30.48 -2.41 15.95
N PRO A 409 -30.72 -2.44 17.27
CA PRO A 409 -29.97 -3.31 18.17
C PRO A 409 -29.96 -4.78 17.68
N GLY A 410 -28.80 -5.41 17.81
CA GLY A 410 -28.57 -6.78 17.31
C GLY A 410 -28.20 -6.90 15.83
N CYS A 411 -28.12 -5.80 15.09
CA CYS A 411 -27.63 -5.76 13.70
C CYS A 411 -26.09 -5.67 13.56
N GLN A 412 -25.33 -5.61 14.67
CA GLN A 412 -23.86 -5.53 14.61
C GLN A 412 -23.27 -6.78 13.93
N ILE A 413 -22.41 -6.58 12.94
CA ILE A 413 -21.66 -7.67 12.32
C ILE A 413 -20.48 -8.00 13.23
N GLN A 414 -20.54 -9.16 13.88
CA GLN A 414 -19.43 -9.64 14.68
C GLN A 414 -18.61 -10.60 13.84
N PHE A 415 -17.41 -10.22 13.42
CA PHE A 415 -16.52 -11.06 12.62
C PHE A 415 -15.35 -11.59 13.45
N GLY A 416 -14.78 -12.71 13.03
CA GLY A 416 -13.65 -13.36 13.71
C GLY A 416 -12.65 -13.87 12.68
N ASN A 417 -12.42 -15.19 12.71
CA ASN A 417 -11.42 -15.87 11.90
C ASN A 417 -11.60 -15.52 10.42
N ALA A 418 -10.57 -14.92 9.83
CA ALA A 418 -10.55 -14.44 8.45
C ALA A 418 -9.31 -14.97 7.71
N TYR A 419 -8.15 -14.94 8.36
CA TYR A 419 -6.95 -15.65 7.91
C TYR A 419 -6.45 -16.57 9.02
N VAL A 420 -6.37 -17.87 8.76
CA VAL A 420 -5.79 -18.84 9.69
C VAL A 420 -5.05 -19.88 8.87
N HIS A 421 -3.73 -19.97 9.04
CA HIS A 421 -2.94 -20.95 8.30
C HIS A 421 -3.37 -22.39 8.63
N ASP A 422 -3.37 -23.28 7.64
CA ASP A 422 -3.88 -24.67 7.72
C ASP A 422 -3.31 -25.47 8.90
N ARG A 423 -2.11 -25.09 9.36
CA ARG A 423 -1.38 -25.79 10.43
C ARG A 423 -1.74 -25.31 11.83
N TRP A 424 -2.44 -24.19 11.96
CA TRP A 424 -2.76 -23.60 13.26
C TRP A 424 -4.05 -24.12 13.88
N GLY A 425 -4.87 -24.86 13.13
CA GLY A 425 -6.10 -25.39 13.68
C GLY A 425 -7.08 -25.93 12.64
N PRO A 426 -8.34 -26.12 13.04
CA PRO A 426 -9.36 -26.77 12.19
C PRO A 426 -9.91 -25.88 11.07
N HIS A 427 -9.57 -24.59 11.05
CA HIS A 427 -10.13 -23.57 10.15
C HIS A 427 -9.40 -23.50 8.78
N THR A 428 -9.19 -24.65 8.14
CA THR A 428 -8.35 -24.76 6.92
C THR A 428 -8.82 -23.93 5.72
N SER A 429 -10.11 -23.60 5.61
CA SER A 429 -10.59 -22.74 4.51
C SER A 429 -10.09 -21.28 4.62
N HIS A 430 -9.68 -20.84 5.81
CA HIS A 430 -9.23 -19.47 6.06
C HIS A 430 -7.77 -19.23 5.67
N ASP A 431 -6.99 -20.26 5.33
CA ASP A 431 -5.61 -20.08 4.87
C ASP A 431 -5.53 -19.41 3.49
N SER A 432 -6.66 -19.42 2.76
CA SER A 432 -6.82 -18.65 1.53
C SER A 432 -6.90 -17.13 1.76
N ALA A 433 -7.19 -16.69 2.98
CA ALA A 433 -7.61 -15.32 3.30
C ALA A 433 -8.84 -14.83 2.52
N ARG A 434 -9.59 -15.72 1.85
CA ARG A 434 -10.80 -15.36 1.10
C ARG A 434 -12.07 -15.58 1.92
N CYS A 435 -11.96 -16.29 3.05
CA CYS A 435 -13.10 -16.74 3.85
C CYS A 435 -13.12 -16.12 5.24
N MET A 436 -14.32 -15.85 5.76
CA MET A 436 -14.53 -15.22 7.05
C MET A 436 -15.65 -15.90 7.83
N ASP A 437 -15.47 -15.98 9.14
CA ASP A 437 -16.49 -16.38 10.09
C ASP A 437 -17.13 -15.14 10.73
N ILE A 438 -18.46 -15.09 10.73
CA ILE A 438 -19.24 -14.06 11.44
C ILE A 438 -20.26 -14.69 12.38
N ARG A 439 -20.61 -14.04 13.49
CA ARG A 439 -21.70 -14.51 14.35
C ARG A 439 -23.06 -14.33 13.67
N PRO A 440 -24.02 -15.23 13.93
CA PRO A 440 -25.41 -14.96 13.56
C PRO A 440 -25.96 -13.77 14.36
N PHE A 441 -26.97 -13.12 13.79
CA PHE A 441 -27.49 -11.85 14.32
C PHE A 441 -28.36 -12.04 15.55
N ARG A 442 -28.48 -10.95 16.32
CA ARG A 442 -29.20 -10.92 17.59
C ARG A 442 -30.57 -10.26 17.45
N LEU A 443 -31.51 -10.70 18.29
CA LEU A 443 -32.76 -9.98 18.55
C LEU A 443 -32.43 -8.58 19.10
N SER A 444 -33.37 -7.65 18.94
CA SER A 444 -33.20 -6.32 19.53
C SER A 444 -33.24 -6.38 21.07
N GLU A 445 -32.65 -5.39 21.76
CA GLU A 445 -32.67 -5.32 23.24
C GLU A 445 -34.09 -5.34 23.83
N LEU A 446 -35.08 -4.85 23.08
CA LEU A 446 -36.50 -4.85 23.47
C LEU A 446 -37.15 -6.24 23.41
N GLU A 447 -36.55 -7.15 22.64
CA GLU A 447 -37.01 -8.51 22.41
C GLU A 447 -36.17 -9.53 23.19
N ASP A 448 -35.08 -9.09 23.83
CA ASP A 448 -34.27 -9.91 24.72
C ASP A 448 -35.00 -10.10 26.06
N PRO A 449 -35.35 -11.34 26.45
CA PRO A 449 -36.09 -11.60 27.67
C PRO A 449 -35.27 -11.41 28.96
N ASP A 450 -33.95 -11.15 28.89
CA ASP A 450 -33.11 -10.88 30.06
C ASP A 450 -31.86 -10.01 29.72
N PRO A 451 -32.03 -8.69 29.53
CA PRO A 451 -30.93 -7.79 29.16
C PRO A 451 -29.91 -7.58 30.28
N GLU A 452 -30.28 -7.73 31.55
CA GLU A 452 -29.40 -7.50 32.71
C GLU A 452 -28.50 -8.71 33.05
N ALA A 453 -28.86 -9.93 32.63
CA ALA A 453 -28.10 -11.13 32.99
C ALA A 453 -26.79 -11.34 32.18
N HIS A 454 -26.58 -10.59 31.10
CA HIS A 454 -25.46 -10.87 30.17
C HIS A 454 -24.87 -9.58 29.57
N PRO A 455 -23.99 -8.88 30.32
CA PRO A 455 -23.31 -7.67 29.85
C PRO A 455 -22.26 -7.93 28.76
N ASP A 456 -21.91 -9.20 28.50
CA ASP A 456 -20.85 -9.56 27.56
C ASP A 456 -21.41 -9.68 26.13
N GLU A 457 -21.30 -8.61 25.36
CA GLU A 457 -21.49 -8.61 23.90
C GLU A 457 -20.56 -9.61 23.17
N ASP A 458 -19.54 -10.14 23.83
CA ASP A 458 -18.53 -11.07 23.31
C ASP A 458 -18.96 -12.55 23.34
N ARG A 459 -20.01 -12.91 24.07
CA ARG A 459 -20.46 -14.31 24.14
C ARG A 459 -21.17 -14.71 22.86
N GLY A 460 -20.69 -15.78 22.22
CA GLY A 460 -21.19 -16.29 20.94
C GLY A 460 -22.69 -16.63 20.97
N VAL A 461 -23.40 -16.27 19.91
CA VAL A 461 -24.81 -16.62 19.71
C VAL A 461 -24.87 -17.98 19.02
N HIS A 462 -25.62 -18.93 19.57
CA HIS A 462 -25.83 -20.26 18.98
C HIS A 462 -27.27 -20.39 18.46
N TYR A 463 -27.46 -20.97 17.26
CA TYR A 463 -28.82 -21.19 16.74
C TYR A 463 -29.51 -22.44 17.35
N LEU A 464 -28.76 -23.36 17.98
CA LEU A 464 -29.31 -24.61 18.49
C LEU A 464 -30.20 -24.43 19.73
N TRP A 465 -31.48 -24.72 19.55
CA TRP A 465 -32.55 -24.73 20.56
C TRP A 465 -32.68 -26.06 21.37
N HIS A 466 -31.89 -27.10 21.14
CA HIS A 466 -32.27 -28.44 21.64
C HIS A 466 -31.44 -28.99 22.81
N GLY A 467 -31.75 -28.54 24.03
CA GLY A 467 -31.37 -29.23 25.27
C GLY A 467 -32.26 -28.83 26.46
N PRO A 468 -32.70 -29.76 27.34
CA PRO A 468 -33.61 -29.48 28.48
C PRO A 468 -32.95 -28.72 29.65
N ARG A 469 -31.71 -28.25 29.48
CA ARG A 469 -31.02 -27.30 30.38
C ARG A 469 -30.60 -26.13 29.52
N VAL A 470 -31.48 -25.15 29.42
CA VAL A 470 -31.30 -23.96 28.58
C VAL A 470 -30.29 -23.05 29.26
N GLU A 471 -29.11 -22.88 28.68
CA GLU A 471 -28.31 -21.69 28.97
C GLU A 471 -29.02 -20.46 28.39
N PRO A 472 -29.11 -19.33 29.11
CA PRO A 472 -29.81 -18.12 28.68
C PRO A 472 -29.40 -17.54 27.31
N GLN A 473 -28.20 -17.87 26.84
CA GLN A 473 -27.54 -17.31 25.65
C GLN A 473 -28.29 -17.61 24.31
N ASN A 474 -29.16 -18.63 24.31
CA ASN A 474 -29.87 -19.10 23.10
C ASN A 474 -31.21 -18.40 22.82
N ARG A 475 -31.63 -17.44 23.65
CA ARG A 475 -32.85 -16.64 23.43
C ARG A 475 -32.63 -15.41 22.55
N ARG A 476 -31.40 -15.17 22.12
CA ARG A 476 -30.98 -13.94 21.45
C ARG A 476 -30.82 -14.07 19.94
N TYR A 477 -30.94 -15.26 19.35
CA TYR A 477 -30.75 -15.46 17.90
C TYR A 477 -31.92 -14.89 17.09
N ASP A 478 -31.61 -14.06 16.09
CA ASP A 478 -32.57 -13.55 15.10
C ASP A 478 -32.35 -14.25 13.75
N GLN A 479 -33.27 -15.17 13.44
CA GLN A 479 -33.24 -15.93 12.20
C GLN A 479 -33.51 -15.05 10.97
N GLU A 480 -34.38 -14.05 11.08
CA GLU A 480 -34.76 -13.21 9.95
C GLU A 480 -33.61 -12.29 9.54
N LYS A 481 -32.98 -11.61 10.50
CA LYS A 481 -31.77 -10.81 10.25
C LYS A 481 -30.67 -11.66 9.64
N THR A 482 -30.49 -12.89 10.16
CA THR A 482 -29.50 -13.84 9.65
C THR A 482 -29.78 -14.25 8.20
N ILE A 483 -31.04 -14.56 7.85
CA ILE A 483 -31.45 -14.86 6.46
C ILE A 483 -31.18 -13.67 5.54
N ASN A 484 -31.53 -12.45 5.99
CA ASN A 484 -31.37 -11.24 5.20
C ASN A 484 -29.89 -10.94 4.91
N PHE A 485 -29.02 -11.12 5.92
CA PHE A 485 -27.58 -10.95 5.75
C PHE A 485 -26.98 -12.05 4.86
N MET A 486 -27.31 -13.33 5.07
CA MET A 486 -26.86 -14.41 4.19
C MET A 486 -27.30 -14.20 2.74
N SER A 487 -28.49 -13.65 2.52
CA SER A 487 -28.96 -13.28 1.18
C SER A 487 -28.21 -12.08 0.60
N LEU A 488 -27.71 -11.17 1.44
CA LEU A 488 -26.79 -10.11 1.02
C LEU A 488 -25.44 -10.68 0.57
N LEU A 489 -24.85 -11.60 1.36
CA LEU A 489 -23.61 -12.29 0.99
C LEU A 489 -23.69 -12.94 -0.41
N VAL A 490 -24.77 -13.70 -0.66
CA VAL A 490 -24.97 -14.37 -1.96
C VAL A 490 -25.08 -13.36 -3.11
N ARG A 491 -25.75 -12.22 -2.90
CA ARG A 491 -25.85 -11.17 -3.93
C ARG A 491 -24.52 -10.47 -4.19
N ALA A 492 -23.69 -10.37 -3.16
CA ALA A 492 -22.36 -9.80 -3.22
C ALA A 492 -21.29 -10.73 -3.84
N GLY A 493 -21.70 -11.88 -4.39
CA GLY A 493 -20.80 -12.81 -5.06
C GLY A 493 -20.22 -13.91 -4.19
N ALA A 494 -20.63 -14.05 -2.92
CA ALA A 494 -20.14 -15.12 -2.06
C ALA A 494 -20.37 -16.51 -2.69
N ASP A 495 -19.30 -17.25 -2.91
CA ASP A 495 -19.29 -18.55 -3.58
C ASP A 495 -19.54 -19.70 -2.62
N VAL A 496 -19.26 -19.48 -1.33
CA VAL A 496 -19.53 -20.38 -0.22
C VAL A 496 -20.17 -19.60 0.92
N VAL A 497 -21.25 -20.13 1.48
CA VAL A 497 -21.94 -19.68 2.69
C VAL A 497 -22.40 -20.93 3.44
N ILE A 498 -21.82 -21.22 4.60
CA ILE A 498 -22.09 -22.40 5.41
C ILE A 498 -22.66 -21.96 6.76
N PHE A 499 -23.80 -22.55 7.12
CA PHE A 499 -24.42 -22.33 8.42
C PHE A 499 -25.23 -23.56 8.86
N GLY A 500 -25.32 -23.84 10.16
CA GLY A 500 -26.03 -25.05 10.59
C GLY A 500 -27.56 -24.93 10.63
N ASP A 501 -28.12 -23.70 10.68
CA ASP A 501 -29.57 -23.49 10.71
C ASP A 501 -30.22 -23.88 9.37
N ALA A 502 -30.86 -25.05 9.35
CA ALA A 502 -31.56 -25.56 8.18
C ALA A 502 -32.67 -24.63 7.69
N GLY A 503 -33.36 -23.93 8.61
CA GLY A 503 -34.44 -23.00 8.26
C GLY A 503 -33.88 -21.82 7.48
N ALA A 504 -32.82 -21.21 8.00
CA ALA A 504 -32.14 -20.10 7.33
C ALA A 504 -31.56 -20.51 5.97
N VAL A 505 -30.82 -21.62 5.92
CA VAL A 505 -30.23 -22.15 4.66
C VAL A 505 -31.30 -22.44 3.61
N ASN A 506 -32.43 -23.04 4.00
CA ASN A 506 -33.53 -23.33 3.05
C ASN A 506 -34.21 -22.05 2.55
N ALA A 507 -34.40 -21.05 3.41
CA ALA A 507 -34.99 -19.77 3.04
C ALA A 507 -34.13 -19.02 2.02
N VAL A 508 -32.82 -18.90 2.27
CA VAL A 508 -31.88 -18.25 1.33
C VAL A 508 -31.85 -18.98 -0.01
N ASN A 509 -31.80 -20.31 0.02
CA ASN A 509 -31.84 -21.13 -1.20
C ASN A 509 -33.17 -21.05 -1.96
N ALA A 510 -34.27 -20.67 -1.31
CA ALA A 510 -35.54 -20.42 -1.98
C ALA A 510 -35.52 -19.06 -2.71
N VAL A 511 -35.10 -18.00 -2.01
CA VAL A 511 -34.95 -16.65 -2.60
C VAL A 511 -34.02 -16.68 -3.82
N ARG A 512 -32.89 -17.38 -3.71
CA ARG A 512 -31.91 -17.52 -4.81
C ARG A 512 -32.47 -18.23 -6.05
N ARG A 513 -33.42 -19.16 -5.86
CA ARG A 513 -34.08 -19.87 -6.97
C ARG A 513 -35.06 -18.95 -7.69
N ASP A 514 -35.72 -18.05 -6.99
CA ASP A 514 -36.70 -17.14 -7.58
C ASP A 514 -36.03 -15.97 -8.33
N THR A 515 -34.80 -15.58 -7.96
CA THR A 515 -34.01 -14.53 -8.63
C THR A 515 -33.19 -15.03 -9.84
N GLN A 516 -33.42 -16.26 -10.32
CA GLN A 516 -32.68 -16.97 -11.38
C GLN A 516 -32.64 -16.33 -12.78
N THR A 517 -32.97 -15.04 -12.96
CA THR A 517 -33.32 -14.50 -14.28
C THR A 517 -32.30 -13.62 -14.99
N THR A 518 -31.10 -13.36 -14.45
CA THR A 518 -30.18 -12.40 -15.12
C THR A 518 -28.84 -12.94 -15.58
N ASP A 519 -28.25 -14.00 -14.99
CA ASP A 519 -26.99 -14.56 -15.53
C ASP A 519 -26.77 -16.05 -15.17
N PRO A 520 -26.89 -16.98 -16.13
CA PRO A 520 -26.66 -18.42 -15.91
C PRO A 520 -25.19 -18.80 -15.71
N GLU A 521 -24.22 -18.00 -16.18
CA GLU A 521 -22.80 -18.39 -16.19
C GLU A 521 -22.15 -18.26 -14.80
N ASN A 522 -22.69 -17.40 -13.93
CA ASN A 522 -22.20 -17.17 -12.56
C ASN A 522 -22.97 -17.94 -11.46
N TYR A 523 -23.87 -18.85 -11.84
CA TYR A 523 -24.71 -19.58 -10.88
C TYR A 523 -23.97 -20.77 -10.24
N ASN A 524 -23.59 -20.64 -8.95
CA ASN A 524 -23.12 -21.77 -8.15
C ASN A 524 -24.26 -22.40 -7.33
N PRO A 525 -24.82 -23.56 -7.75
CA PRO A 525 -25.91 -24.24 -7.04
C PRO A 525 -25.51 -24.66 -5.61
N SER A 526 -24.22 -24.74 -5.30
CA SER A 526 -23.68 -25.16 -4.01
C SER A 526 -23.29 -24.00 -3.09
N ALA A 527 -23.61 -22.75 -3.45
CA ALA A 527 -23.10 -21.61 -2.66
C ALA A 527 -23.66 -21.52 -1.23
N VAL A 528 -24.86 -22.02 -0.93
CA VAL A 528 -25.40 -21.99 0.45
C VAL A 528 -25.61 -23.40 0.96
N GLN A 529 -24.84 -23.80 1.96
CA GLN A 529 -24.77 -25.16 2.47
C GLN A 529 -25.13 -25.23 3.95
N ARG A 530 -25.77 -26.33 4.33
CA ARG A 530 -26.02 -26.64 5.73
C ARG A 530 -24.87 -27.46 6.29
N ASP A 531 -24.29 -27.01 7.39
CA ASP A 531 -23.42 -27.87 8.19
C ASP A 531 -24.25 -28.74 9.15
N GLY A 532 -24.14 -30.06 9.02
CA GLY A 532 -24.77 -31.02 9.92
C GLY A 532 -23.87 -31.47 11.08
N SER A 533 -22.60 -31.04 11.12
CA SER A 533 -21.57 -31.57 12.03
C SER A 533 -21.59 -30.96 13.43
N GLY A 534 -22.20 -29.78 13.61
CA GLY A 534 -22.12 -29.06 14.87
C GLY A 534 -21.23 -27.83 14.86
N LEU A 535 -20.34 -27.71 13.87
CA LEU A 535 -19.24 -26.73 13.90
C LEU A 535 -19.74 -25.31 13.59
N HIS A 536 -20.57 -25.14 12.56
CA HIS A 536 -21.08 -23.84 12.13
C HIS A 536 -22.41 -23.48 12.85
N HIS A 537 -22.49 -23.78 14.14
CA HIS A 537 -23.70 -23.53 14.93
C HIS A 537 -23.76 -22.17 15.61
N ASN A 538 -22.62 -21.49 15.67
CA ASN A 538 -22.46 -20.20 16.30
C ASN A 538 -21.77 -19.17 15.42
N HIS A 539 -21.56 -19.50 14.15
CA HIS A 539 -21.01 -18.62 13.14
C HIS A 539 -21.49 -19.05 11.76
N ILE A 540 -21.55 -18.09 10.85
CA ILE A 540 -21.74 -18.25 9.41
C ILE A 540 -20.35 -18.15 8.80
N HIS A 541 -19.94 -19.19 8.09
CA HIS A 541 -18.70 -19.18 7.32
C HIS A 541 -19.03 -18.77 5.89
N PHE A 542 -18.31 -17.81 5.31
CA PHE A 542 -18.49 -17.46 3.91
C PHE A 542 -17.17 -17.10 3.24
N CYS A 543 -17.12 -17.22 1.92
CA CYS A 543 -15.96 -16.88 1.11
C CYS A 543 -16.31 -15.84 0.05
N LEU A 544 -15.39 -14.92 -0.20
CA LEU A 544 -15.42 -13.91 -1.25
C LEU A 544 -14.20 -14.15 -2.13
N ASP A 545 -14.39 -14.90 -3.20
CA ASP A 545 -13.33 -15.22 -4.13
C ASP A 545 -12.94 -13.97 -4.97
N PRO A 546 -11.70 -13.47 -4.88
CA PRO A 546 -11.26 -12.23 -5.54
C PRO A 546 -11.31 -12.29 -7.06
N GLU A 547 -11.30 -13.50 -7.65
CA GLU A 547 -11.35 -13.70 -9.09
C GLU A 547 -12.77 -13.66 -9.65
N ARG A 548 -13.81 -13.59 -8.81
CA ARG A 548 -15.21 -13.53 -9.28
C ARG A 548 -15.62 -12.09 -9.60
N ASP A 549 -16.14 -11.89 -10.80
CA ASP A 549 -16.64 -10.59 -11.28
C ASP A 549 -17.58 -9.93 -10.26
N GLN A 550 -18.55 -10.66 -9.71
CA GLN A 550 -19.49 -10.13 -8.71
C GLN A 550 -18.85 -9.60 -7.42
N VAL A 551 -17.70 -10.17 -7.01
CA VAL A 551 -16.96 -9.66 -5.84
C VAL A 551 -16.27 -8.34 -6.19
N GLN A 552 -15.74 -8.23 -7.41
CA GLN A 552 -15.14 -7.01 -7.93
C GLN A 552 -16.21 -5.90 -8.11
N GLU A 553 -17.33 -6.21 -8.77
CA GLU A 553 -18.50 -5.33 -8.89
C GLU A 553 -19.01 -4.86 -7.52
N THR A 554 -19.01 -5.76 -6.53
CA THR A 554 -19.37 -5.40 -5.15
C THR A 554 -18.40 -4.40 -4.56
N CYS A 555 -17.08 -4.63 -4.71
CA CYS A 555 -16.04 -3.71 -4.26
C CYS A 555 -16.19 -2.31 -4.90
N ASP A 556 -16.46 -2.29 -6.21
CA ASP A 556 -16.67 -1.07 -7.00
C ASP A 556 -17.95 -0.30 -6.59
N GLY A 557 -18.86 -0.95 -5.85
CA GLY A 557 -20.01 -0.32 -5.22
C GLY A 557 -21.36 -0.62 -5.88
N GLU A 558 -21.41 -1.49 -6.89
CA GLU A 558 -22.64 -1.78 -7.65
C GLU A 558 -23.75 -2.40 -6.78
N LEU A 559 -23.38 -3.09 -5.70
CA LEU A 559 -24.32 -3.66 -4.72
C LEU A 559 -25.27 -2.61 -4.12
N LEU A 560 -24.84 -1.34 -4.07
CA LEU A 560 -25.61 -0.21 -3.54
C LEU A 560 -26.46 0.48 -4.62
N GLU A 561 -25.99 0.51 -5.87
CA GLU A 561 -26.68 1.19 -6.97
C GLU A 561 -28.02 0.54 -7.32
N ASP A 562 -28.07 -0.80 -7.33
CA ASP A 562 -29.27 -1.58 -7.68
C ASP A 562 -30.46 -1.29 -6.74
N ARG A 563 -30.20 -0.68 -5.57
CA ARG A 563 -31.22 -0.21 -4.63
C ARG A 563 -31.66 1.22 -4.84
N GLN A 564 -30.74 2.14 -5.14
CA GLN A 564 -31.09 3.53 -5.41
C GLN A 564 -31.95 3.63 -6.68
N THR A 565 -31.63 2.86 -7.71
CA THR A 565 -32.45 2.80 -8.94
C THR A 565 -33.82 2.16 -8.70
N ARG A 566 -33.94 1.19 -7.78
CA ARG A 566 -35.24 0.60 -7.39
C ARG A 566 -36.08 1.55 -6.54
N ARG A 567 -35.49 2.33 -5.64
CA ARG A 567 -36.18 3.35 -4.84
C ARG A 567 -36.68 4.53 -5.68
N GLN A 568 -36.00 4.88 -6.77
CA GLN A 568 -36.47 5.94 -7.69
C GLN A 568 -37.60 5.48 -8.63
N ARG A 569 -37.82 4.16 -8.76
CA ARG A 569 -38.86 3.56 -9.61
C ARG A 569 -40.12 3.13 -8.84
N GLN A 570 -40.10 3.24 -7.51
CA GLN A 570 -41.25 3.05 -6.62
C GLN A 570 -41.75 4.41 -6.15
#